data_AF-A0A5J4N370-F1
#
_entry.id   AF-A0A5J4N370-F1
#
_cell.length_a   1.000
_cell.length_b   1.000
_cell.length_c   1.000
_cell.angle_alpha   90.00
_cell.angle_beta   90.00
_cell.angle_gamma   90.00
#
_symmetry.space_group_name_H-M   'P 1'
#
loop_
_entity.id
_entity.type
_entity.pdbx_description
1 polymer ?
#
loop_
_entity_poly.entity_id
_entity_poly.type
_entity_poly.pdbx_seq_one_letter_code
_entity_poly.pdbx_strand_id
1 'polypeptide(L)'
;MALTSAAGLVSLLDDKGPDVKAFALRRLDDLVDEFWAEISESVNKIEILHEDVNFGHNKLAAILASKVYYHLAEYEDALHFALCAEELFDLNSQSEFVETIISKCIDKYTELRVAQDHALESGSSLSRQDSTGDRTWAPNSPTYKRLEHVVNRMFDRCFEHKQYRQALGIAIETR
;
A
#
# COMPACT_ATOMS: atom_id res chain seq x y z
N MET A 1 -15.88 21.70 17.79
CA MET A 1 -14.75 22.62 17.53
C MET A 1 -13.96 21.99 16.41
N ALA A 2 -14.02 22.55 15.20
CA ALA A 2 -13.30 22.06 14.04
C ALA A 2 -11.79 22.17 14.32
N LEU A 3 -11.04 21.07 14.18
CA LEU A 3 -9.61 21.19 13.98
C LEU A 3 -9.46 21.90 12.63
N THR A 4 -9.00 23.14 12.61
CA THR A 4 -8.85 23.93 11.39
C THR A 4 -7.53 23.66 10.66
N SER A 5 -6.70 22.75 11.17
CA SER A 5 -5.39 22.42 10.58
C SER A 5 -4.84 21.09 11.12
N ALA A 6 -4.27 20.28 10.24
CA ALA A 6 -3.48 19.09 10.62
C ALA A 6 -2.05 19.44 11.06
N ALA A 7 -1.58 20.65 10.78
CA ALA A 7 -0.22 21.13 11.10
C ALA A 7 0.21 20.90 12.57
N GLY A 8 -0.71 21.03 13.53
CA GLY A 8 -0.42 20.77 14.94
C GLY A 8 -0.12 19.30 15.24
N LEU A 9 -0.82 18.38 14.58
CA LEU A 9 -0.59 16.93 14.70
C LEU A 9 0.69 16.51 13.98
N VAL A 10 0.96 17.10 12.81
CA VAL A 10 2.21 16.92 12.08
C VAL A 10 3.41 17.41 12.88
N SER A 11 3.29 18.52 13.61
CA SER A 11 4.34 18.98 14.52
C SER A 11 4.59 17.99 15.67
N LEU A 12 3.56 17.27 16.12
CA LEU A 12 3.69 16.23 17.14
C LEU A 12 4.46 14.99 16.66
N LEU A 13 4.56 14.76 15.34
CA LEU A 13 5.37 13.67 14.78
C LEU A 13 6.88 13.92 14.95
N ASP A 14 7.29 15.17 15.13
CA ASP A 14 8.70 15.57 15.36
C ASP A 14 9.15 15.33 16.81
N ASP A 15 8.20 15.13 17.74
CA ASP A 15 8.52 14.92 19.15
C ASP A 15 9.24 13.58 19.40
N LYS A 16 9.96 13.44 20.51
CA LYS A 16 10.75 12.23 20.82
C LYS A 16 9.92 11.11 21.44
N GLY A 17 8.73 11.39 21.98
CA GLY A 17 7.90 10.39 22.64
C GLY A 17 7.25 9.39 21.66
N PRO A 18 7.51 8.07 21.75
CA PRO A 18 6.86 7.08 20.88
C PRO A 18 5.33 7.06 21.08
N ASP A 19 4.84 7.28 22.30
CA ASP A 19 3.40 7.38 22.60
C ASP A 19 2.74 8.60 21.93
N VAL A 20 3.46 9.72 21.86
CA VAL A 20 2.98 10.96 21.23
C VAL A 20 2.86 10.77 19.72
N LYS A 21 3.87 10.14 19.10
CA LYS A 21 3.84 9.77 17.68
C LYS A 21 2.68 8.83 17.37
N ALA A 22 2.45 7.83 18.21
CA ALA A 22 1.36 6.88 18.04
C ALA A 22 -0.02 7.56 18.13
N PHE A 23 -0.18 8.48 19.08
CA PHE A 23 -1.41 9.28 19.21
C PHE A 23 -1.62 10.18 18.00
N ALA A 24 -0.58 10.86 17.54
CA ALA A 24 -0.65 11.73 16.38
C ALA A 24 -0.99 10.95 15.10
N LEU A 25 -0.37 9.79 14.87
CA LEU A 25 -0.69 8.92 13.72
C LEU A 25 -2.15 8.46 13.71
N ARG A 26 -2.68 8.01 14.85
CA ARG A 26 -4.11 7.63 14.95
C ARG A 26 -5.03 8.80 14.66
N ARG A 27 -4.69 10.00 15.14
CA ARG A 27 -5.51 11.19 14.91
C ARG A 27 -5.42 11.67 13.46
N LEU A 28 -4.27 11.51 12.83
CA LEU A 28 -4.08 11.79 11.40
C LEU A 28 -4.85 10.80 10.52
N ASP A 29 -4.93 9.52 10.90
CA ASP A 29 -5.70 8.52 10.15
C ASP A 29 -7.20 8.84 10.09
N ASP A 30 -7.78 9.38 11.17
CA ASP A 30 -9.17 9.83 11.23
C ASP A 30 -9.44 11.08 10.37
N LEU A 31 -8.42 11.92 10.20
CA LEU A 31 -8.50 13.23 9.55
C LEU A 31 -7.98 13.22 8.10
N VAL A 32 -7.50 12.08 7.61
CA VAL A 32 -6.82 11.99 6.31
C VAL A 32 -7.72 12.39 5.15
N ASP A 33 -9.02 12.08 5.21
CA ASP A 33 -9.97 12.39 4.14
C ASP A 33 -10.17 13.91 3.96
N GLU A 34 -10.16 14.67 5.07
CA GLU A 34 -10.35 16.13 5.06
C GLU A 34 -9.03 16.90 4.87
N PHE A 35 -7.92 16.38 5.42
CA PHE A 35 -6.64 17.09 5.49
C PHE A 35 -5.49 16.41 4.73
N TRP A 36 -5.79 15.55 3.74
CA TRP A 36 -4.76 14.86 2.93
C TRP A 36 -3.73 15.83 2.33
N ALA A 37 -4.14 17.04 1.94
CA ALA A 37 -3.24 18.03 1.35
C ALA A 37 -2.15 18.49 2.33
N GLU A 38 -2.51 18.85 3.56
CA GLU A 38 -1.54 19.24 4.60
C GLU A 38 -0.66 18.04 5.02
N ILE A 39 -1.23 16.84 5.08
CA ILE A 39 -0.51 15.63 5.47
C ILE A 39 0.50 15.24 4.38
N SER A 40 0.13 15.44 3.10
CA SER A 40 1.00 15.13 1.95
C SER A 40 2.31 15.91 1.97
N GLU A 41 2.29 17.17 2.42
CA GLU A 41 3.51 17.98 2.57
C GLU A 41 4.49 17.37 3.59
N SER A 42 3.99 16.55 4.50
CA SER A 42 4.77 15.88 5.54
C SER A 42 4.81 14.36 5.42
N VAL A 43 4.42 13.79 4.27
CA VAL A 43 4.40 12.33 4.04
C VAL A 43 5.79 11.71 4.23
N ASN A 44 6.85 12.43 3.83
CA ASN A 44 8.23 12.00 3.98
C ASN A 44 8.60 11.71 5.45
N LYS A 45 8.03 12.45 6.41
CA LYS A 45 8.22 12.17 7.85
C LYS A 45 7.53 10.87 8.25
N ILE A 46 6.36 10.58 7.68
CA ILE A 46 5.59 9.35 7.92
C ILE A 46 6.36 8.16 7.34
N GLU A 47 6.99 8.32 6.18
CA GLU A 47 7.88 7.30 5.57
C GLU A 47 9.05 6.97 6.51
N ILE A 48 9.76 7.98 7.02
CA ILE A 48 10.86 7.76 7.97
C ILE A 48 10.38 7.04 9.24
N LEU A 49 9.19 7.38 9.75
CA LEU A 49 8.59 6.70 10.91
C LEU A 49 8.19 5.26 10.62
N HIS A 50 7.79 4.97 9.38
CA HIS A 50 7.49 3.62 8.93
C HIS A 50 8.76 2.76 8.83
N GLU A 51 9.87 3.33 8.38
CA GLU A 51 11.17 2.64 8.30
C GLU A 51 11.79 2.37 9.69
N ASP A 52 11.35 3.09 10.73
CA ASP A 52 11.82 2.88 12.08
C ASP A 52 11.30 1.56 12.67
N VAL A 53 12.13 0.53 12.61
CA VAL A 53 11.84 -0.83 13.12
C VAL A 53 11.62 -0.85 14.64
N ASN A 54 12.11 0.16 15.36
CA ASN A 54 11.97 0.27 16.81
C ASN A 54 10.61 0.85 17.22
N PHE A 55 9.84 1.35 16.25
CA PHE A 55 8.50 1.87 16.46
C PHE A 55 7.45 0.77 16.28
N GLY A 56 6.84 0.32 17.39
CA GLY A 56 5.80 -0.73 17.36
C GLY A 56 4.53 -0.38 16.58
N HIS A 57 4.38 0.88 16.15
CA HIS A 57 3.27 1.39 15.35
C HIS A 57 3.67 1.77 13.92
N ASN A 58 4.78 1.23 13.41
CA ASN A 58 5.21 1.42 12.02
C ASN A 58 4.11 1.05 11.00
N LYS A 59 3.34 -0.03 11.25
CA LYS A 59 2.22 -0.43 10.40
C LYS A 59 1.12 0.65 10.32
N LEU A 60 0.91 1.44 11.39
CA LEU A 60 -0.04 2.57 11.37
C LEU A 60 0.48 3.74 10.52
N ALA A 61 1.80 3.96 10.49
CA ALA A 61 2.41 4.94 9.61
C ALA A 61 2.28 4.50 8.13
N ALA A 62 2.48 3.22 7.83
CA ALA A 62 2.27 2.67 6.49
C ALA A 62 0.83 2.86 5.97
N ILE A 63 -0.19 2.52 6.77
CA ILE A 63 -1.58 2.65 6.31
C ILE A 63 -1.95 4.13 6.08
N LEU A 64 -1.48 5.03 6.95
CA LEU A 64 -1.69 6.47 6.79
C LEU A 64 -1.02 6.98 5.51
N ALA A 65 0.25 6.62 5.28
CA ALA A 65 0.96 6.99 4.06
C ALA A 65 0.23 6.48 2.81
N SER A 66 -0.21 5.22 2.84
CA SER A 66 -0.98 4.62 1.73
C SER A 66 -2.26 5.40 1.42
N LYS A 67 -3.04 5.80 2.43
CA LYS A 67 -4.24 6.62 2.24
C LYS A 67 -3.91 8.00 1.66
N VAL A 68 -2.83 8.64 2.11
CA VAL A 68 -2.39 9.94 1.57
C VAL A 68 -2.00 9.82 0.10
N TYR A 69 -1.21 8.80 -0.27
CA TYR A 69 -0.84 8.54 -1.67
C TYR A 69 -2.05 8.21 -2.55
N TYR A 70 -3.06 7.54 -1.99
CA TYR A 70 -4.32 7.32 -2.69
C TYR A 70 -5.00 8.64 -3.06
N HIS A 71 -5.07 9.61 -2.15
CA HIS A 71 -5.63 10.94 -2.45
C HIS A 71 -4.75 11.75 -3.42
N LEU A 72 -3.43 11.52 -3.43
CA LEU A 72 -2.51 12.10 -4.42
C LEU A 72 -2.59 11.46 -5.80
N ALA A 73 -3.43 10.42 -5.97
CA ALA A 73 -3.52 9.58 -7.17
C ALA A 73 -2.21 8.84 -7.55
N GLU A 74 -1.27 8.74 -6.60
CA GLU A 74 -0.02 7.98 -6.74
C GLU A 74 -0.27 6.53 -6.27
N TYR A 75 -0.95 5.75 -7.10
CA TYR A 75 -1.42 4.42 -6.71
C TYR A 75 -0.31 3.39 -6.50
N GLU A 76 0.86 3.56 -7.14
CA GLU A 76 1.99 2.62 -7.00
C GLU A 76 2.59 2.67 -5.60
N ASP A 77 2.88 3.87 -5.08
CA ASP A 77 3.33 4.05 -3.70
C ASP A 77 2.22 3.71 -2.70
N ALA A 78 0.97 4.07 -3.00
CA ALA A 78 -0.17 3.68 -2.17
C ALA A 78 -0.25 2.16 -1.99
N LEU A 79 -0.09 1.39 -3.08
CA LEU A 79 -0.05 -0.06 -3.04
C LEU A 79 1.15 -0.57 -2.24
N HIS A 80 2.35 -0.04 -2.46
CA HIS A 80 3.55 -0.46 -1.73
C HIS A 80 3.38 -0.31 -0.20
N PHE A 81 2.89 0.84 0.25
CA PHE A 81 2.64 1.08 1.68
C PHE A 81 1.46 0.24 2.21
N ALA A 82 0.41 0.01 1.41
CA ALA A 82 -0.69 -0.89 1.81
C ALA A 82 -0.19 -2.33 2.04
N LEU A 83 0.70 -2.81 1.17
CA LEU A 83 1.32 -4.14 1.32
C LEU A 83 2.21 -4.21 2.57
N CYS A 84 2.85 -3.10 2.97
CA CYS A 84 3.66 -3.08 4.18
C CYS A 84 2.81 -3.04 5.47
N ALA A 85 1.62 -2.43 5.41
CA ALA A 85 0.69 -2.40 6.54
C ALA A 85 0.09 -3.79 6.87
N GLU A 86 0.05 -4.71 5.91
CA GLU A 86 -0.39 -6.13 5.92
C GLU A 86 -1.53 -6.46 6.92
N GLU A 87 -1.22 -6.48 8.21
CA GLU A 87 -2.13 -6.77 9.31
C GLU A 87 -3.20 -5.70 9.56
N LEU A 88 -2.88 -4.42 9.33
CA LEU A 88 -3.82 -3.30 9.47
C LEU A 88 -4.62 -3.02 8.20
N PHE A 89 -4.24 -3.64 7.09
CA PHE A 89 -4.97 -3.50 5.85
C PHE A 89 -6.17 -4.45 5.85
N ASP A 90 -7.28 -3.94 6.39
CA ASP A 90 -8.55 -4.67 6.42
C ASP A 90 -9.16 -4.77 5.04
N LEU A 91 -8.78 -5.83 4.35
CA LEU A 91 -9.31 -6.17 3.05
C LEU A 91 -10.85 -6.30 3.08
N ASN A 92 -11.44 -6.70 4.22
CA ASN A 92 -12.88 -6.97 4.33
C ASN A 92 -13.72 -5.69 4.30
N SER A 93 -13.11 -4.54 4.53
CA SER A 93 -13.79 -3.25 4.50
C SER A 93 -14.13 -2.90 3.06
N GLN A 94 -15.43 -2.74 2.76
CA GLN A 94 -15.92 -2.24 1.46
C GLN A 94 -15.76 -0.71 1.39
N SER A 95 -14.52 -0.24 1.47
CA SER A 95 -14.18 1.16 1.27
C SER A 95 -13.67 1.36 -0.16
N GLU A 96 -14.01 2.49 -0.77
CA GLU A 96 -13.55 2.86 -2.13
C GLU A 96 -12.01 2.82 -2.24
N PHE A 97 -11.31 3.17 -1.16
CA PHE A 97 -9.86 3.02 -1.04
C PHE A 97 -9.43 1.57 -1.24
N VAL A 98 -10.03 0.64 -0.49
CA VAL A 98 -9.69 -0.79 -0.52
C VAL A 98 -9.99 -1.37 -1.89
N GLU A 99 -11.17 -1.09 -2.48
CA GLU A 99 -11.55 -1.58 -3.81
C GLU A 99 -10.60 -1.08 -4.91
N THR A 100 -10.19 0.19 -4.84
CA THR A 100 -9.26 0.77 -5.82
C THR A 100 -7.86 0.18 -5.68
N ILE A 101 -7.35 0.07 -4.46
CA ILE A 101 -6.03 -0.53 -4.20
C ILE A 101 -6.01 -2.01 -4.62
N ILE A 102 -7.10 -2.77 -4.40
CA ILE A 102 -7.23 -4.15 -4.87
C ILE A 102 -7.21 -4.21 -6.40
N SER A 103 -7.97 -3.33 -7.07
CA SER A 103 -8.00 -3.30 -8.54
C SER A 103 -6.60 -3.05 -9.10
N LYS A 104 -5.91 -2.04 -8.56
CA LYS A 104 -4.52 -1.73 -8.93
C LYS A 104 -3.53 -2.85 -8.59
N CYS A 105 -3.75 -3.56 -7.50
CA CYS A 105 -2.97 -4.72 -7.09
C CYS A 105 -3.08 -5.84 -8.14
N ILE A 106 -4.29 -6.13 -8.63
CA ILE A 106 -4.54 -7.16 -9.65
C ILE A 106 -3.94 -6.75 -11.01
N ASP A 107 -4.15 -5.50 -11.42
CA ASP A 107 -3.55 -4.94 -12.64
C ASP A 107 -2.03 -5.14 -12.61
N LYS A 108 -1.39 -4.69 -11.52
CA LYS A 108 0.07 -4.77 -11.36
C LYS A 108 0.56 -6.21 -11.32
N TYR A 109 -0.16 -7.10 -10.65
CA TYR A 109 0.19 -8.52 -10.60
C TYR A 109 0.14 -9.16 -11.99
N THR A 110 -0.87 -8.82 -12.79
CA THR A 110 -1.04 -9.31 -14.17
C THR A 110 0.06 -8.77 -15.08
N GLU A 111 0.37 -7.47 -15.00
CA GLU A 111 1.49 -6.85 -15.72
C GLU A 111 2.82 -7.55 -15.43
N LEU A 112 3.09 -7.87 -14.17
CA LEU A 112 4.32 -8.57 -13.77
C LEU A 112 4.37 -10.00 -14.31
N ARG A 113 3.24 -10.72 -14.33
CA ARG A 113 3.15 -12.08 -14.88
C ARG A 113 3.36 -12.08 -16.40
N VAL A 114 2.72 -11.17 -17.14
CA VAL A 114 2.90 -11.01 -18.59
C VAL A 114 4.34 -10.60 -18.92
N ALA A 115 4.92 -9.66 -18.18
CA ALA A 115 6.31 -9.25 -18.37
C ALA A 115 7.29 -10.39 -18.11
N GLN A 116 7.00 -11.26 -17.13
CA GLN A 116 7.80 -12.45 -16.85
C GLN A 116 7.74 -13.48 -17.99
N ASP A 117 6.55 -13.74 -18.52
CA ASP A 117 6.35 -14.67 -19.64
C ASP A 117 7.06 -14.16 -20.91
N HIS A 118 6.89 -12.88 -21.23
CA HIS A 118 7.56 -12.25 -22.37
C HIS A 118 9.09 -12.19 -22.22
N ALA A 119 9.60 -12.08 -20.98
CA ALA A 119 11.04 -12.14 -20.69
C ALA A 119 11.62 -13.55 -20.88
N LEU A 120 10.83 -14.60 -20.61
CA LEU A 120 11.21 -15.99 -20.86
C LEU A 120 11.19 -16.31 -22.37
N GLU A 121 10.24 -15.77 -23.13
CA GLU A 121 10.15 -15.98 -24.58
C GLU A 121 11.17 -15.17 -25.39
N SER A 122 11.48 -13.94 -24.99
CA SER A 122 12.43 -13.08 -25.72
C SER A 122 13.90 -13.41 -25.46
N GLY A 123 14.22 -14.39 -24.60
CA GLY A 123 15.59 -14.84 -24.32
C GLY A 123 16.56 -13.73 -23.89
N SER A 124 16.04 -12.56 -23.48
CA SER A 124 16.83 -11.39 -23.13
C SER A 124 16.83 -11.26 -21.61
N SER A 125 17.98 -11.57 -21.04
CA SER A 125 18.32 -11.26 -19.65
C SER A 125 18.35 -9.75 -19.47
N LEU A 126 17.19 -9.13 -19.27
CA LEU A 126 17.13 -7.76 -18.72
C LEU A 126 17.47 -7.81 -17.23
N SER A 127 18.76 -7.96 -16.96
CA SER A 127 19.41 -7.34 -15.83
C SER A 127 19.28 -5.82 -16.00
N ARG A 128 18.15 -5.24 -15.56
CA ARG A 128 18.11 -3.82 -15.21
C ARG A 128 18.17 -3.73 -13.69
N GLN A 129 19.41 -3.65 -13.25
CA GLN A 129 19.83 -3.10 -11.98
C GLN A 129 19.24 -1.69 -11.89
N ASP A 130 18.17 -1.51 -11.12
CA ASP A 130 17.84 -0.20 -10.57
C ASP A 130 18.14 -0.27 -9.07
N SER A 131 19.25 0.37 -8.73
CA SER A 131 19.83 0.43 -7.41
C SER A 131 19.01 1.36 -6.51
N THR A 132 17.79 0.98 -6.17
CA THR A 132 17.01 1.68 -5.15
C THR A 132 16.16 0.68 -4.37
N GLY A 133 16.43 0.59 -3.07
CA GLY A 133 15.95 -0.47 -2.17
C GLY A 133 14.43 -0.67 -2.13
N ASP A 134 14.04 -1.90 -1.76
CA ASP A 134 12.70 -2.38 -1.33
C ASP A 134 11.49 -2.18 -2.29
N ARG A 135 11.56 -1.24 -3.26
CA ARG A 135 10.49 -0.93 -4.23
C ARG A 135 10.53 -1.77 -5.50
N THR A 136 11.50 -2.68 -5.64
CA THR A 136 11.59 -3.49 -6.85
C THR A 136 10.49 -4.55 -6.86
N TRP A 137 9.57 -4.49 -7.83
CA TRP A 137 8.53 -5.49 -8.07
C TRP A 137 9.07 -6.79 -8.70
N ALA A 138 10.32 -7.14 -8.40
CA ALA A 138 10.95 -8.35 -8.92
C ALA A 138 10.33 -9.60 -8.29
N PRO A 139 10.27 -10.74 -8.99
CA PRO A 139 9.65 -11.97 -8.49
C PRO A 139 10.32 -12.53 -7.21
N ASN A 140 11.57 -12.16 -6.94
CA ASN A 140 12.28 -12.53 -5.70
C ASN A 140 12.22 -11.46 -4.59
N SER A 141 11.53 -10.35 -4.83
CA SER A 141 11.44 -9.24 -3.88
C SER A 141 10.46 -9.55 -2.73
N PRO A 142 10.73 -9.10 -1.50
CA PRO A 142 9.78 -9.21 -0.38
C PRO A 142 8.43 -8.56 -0.71
N THR A 143 8.45 -7.46 -1.46
CA THR A 143 7.25 -6.74 -1.91
C THR A 143 6.37 -7.60 -2.83
N TYR A 144 6.97 -8.40 -3.71
CA TYR A 144 6.24 -9.33 -4.58
C TYR A 144 5.57 -10.46 -3.79
N LYS A 145 6.24 -11.00 -2.76
CA LYS A 145 5.64 -12.03 -1.90
C LYS A 145 4.44 -11.51 -1.12
N ARG A 146 4.52 -10.26 -0.63
CA ARG A 146 3.38 -9.59 0.03
C ARG A 146 2.24 -9.35 -0.94
N LEU A 147 2.54 -8.91 -2.17
CA LEU A 147 1.56 -8.76 -3.25
C LEU A 147 0.84 -10.09 -3.53
N GLU A 148 1.59 -11.15 -3.77
CA GLU A 148 1.05 -12.49 -4.04
C GLU A 148 0.20 -13.00 -2.86
N HIS A 149 0.63 -12.74 -1.62
CA HIS A 149 -0.15 -13.10 -0.43
C HIS A 149 -1.50 -12.37 -0.37
N VAL A 150 -1.51 -11.06 -0.63
CA VAL A 150 -2.74 -10.25 -0.66
C VAL A 150 -3.67 -10.70 -1.78
N VAL A 151 -3.13 -10.96 -2.98
CA VAL A 151 -3.89 -11.48 -4.12
C VAL A 151 -4.49 -12.86 -3.82
N ASN A 152 -3.74 -13.78 -3.22
CA ASN A 152 -4.27 -15.09 -2.82
C ASN A 152 -5.40 -14.94 -1.79
N ARG A 153 -5.24 -14.06 -0.79
CA ARG A 153 -6.29 -13.76 0.20
C ARG A 153 -7.55 -13.19 -0.47
N MET A 154 -7.39 -12.38 -1.52
CA MET A 154 -8.50 -11.89 -2.35
C MET A 154 -9.20 -13.00 -3.12
N PHE A 155 -8.43 -13.92 -3.72
CA PHE A 155 -9.00 -15.08 -4.40
C PHE A 155 -9.81 -15.94 -3.43
N ASP A 156 -9.25 -16.29 -2.26
CA ASP A 156 -9.97 -17.04 -1.22
C ASP A 156 -11.29 -16.36 -0.85
N ARG A 157 -11.29 -15.03 -0.65
CA ARG A 157 -12.53 -14.29 -0.42
C ARG A 157 -13.49 -14.38 -1.60
N CYS A 158 -13.02 -14.17 -2.83
CA CYS A 158 -13.87 -14.23 -4.02
C CYS A 158 -14.53 -15.62 -4.16
N PHE A 159 -13.80 -16.68 -3.77
CA PHE A 159 -14.31 -18.04 -3.65
C PHE A 159 -15.34 -18.18 -2.52
N GLU A 160 -15.10 -17.62 -1.33
CA GLU A 160 -16.03 -17.64 -0.20
C GLU A 160 -17.35 -16.90 -0.51
N HIS A 161 -17.28 -15.74 -1.17
CA HIS A 161 -18.44 -14.95 -1.57
C HIS A 161 -19.17 -15.50 -2.82
N LYS A 162 -18.73 -16.66 -3.36
CA LYS A 162 -19.32 -17.32 -4.54
C LYS A 162 -19.42 -16.42 -5.78
N GLN A 163 -18.55 -15.41 -5.89
CA GLN A 163 -18.49 -14.49 -7.03
C GLN A 163 -17.67 -15.11 -8.18
N TYR A 164 -18.05 -16.31 -8.61
CA TYR A 164 -17.33 -17.10 -9.62
C TYR A 164 -17.21 -16.40 -10.98
N ARG A 165 -18.03 -15.38 -11.28
CA ARG A 165 -17.95 -14.61 -12.54
C ARG A 165 -16.75 -13.67 -12.58
N GLN A 166 -16.36 -13.06 -11.45
CA GLN A 166 -15.18 -12.20 -11.36
C GLN A 166 -13.90 -13.05 -11.35
N ALA A 167 -13.88 -14.15 -10.58
CA ALA A 167 -12.77 -15.10 -10.60
C ALA A 167 -12.55 -15.73 -11.99
N LEU A 168 -13.61 -16.04 -12.73
CA LEU A 168 -13.52 -16.54 -14.11
C LEU A 168 -13.04 -15.47 -15.09
N GLY A 169 -13.42 -14.20 -14.90
CA GLY A 169 -12.93 -13.08 -15.71
C GLY A 169 -11.42 -12.89 -15.57
N ILE A 170 -10.93 -12.83 -14.33
CA ILE A 170 -9.49 -12.71 -14.04
C ILE A 170 -8.73 -13.94 -14.59
N ALA A 171 -9.26 -15.15 -14.44
CA ALA A 171 -8.62 -16.36 -14.96
C ALA A 171 -8.55 -16.42 -16.49
N ILE A 172 -9.45 -15.73 -17.20
CA ILE A 172 -9.41 -15.62 -18.66
C ILE A 172 -8.46 -14.49 -19.11
N GLU A 173 -8.36 -13.40 -18.35
CA GLU A 173 -7.43 -12.29 -18.62
C GLU A 173 -5.96 -12.62 -18.30
N THR A 174 -5.69 -13.57 -17.40
CA THR A 174 -4.31 -13.94 -17.00
C THR A 174 -3.68 -15.01 -17.91
N ARG A 175 -4.12 -15.14 -19.17
CA ARG A 175 -3.66 -16.20 -20.11
C ARG A 175 -3.11 -15.63 -21.41
#